data_AF-A0A8J2BBM2-F1
#
_entry.id   AF-A0A8J2BBM2-F1
#
_cell.length_a   1.000
_cell.length_b   1.000
_cell.length_c   1.000
_cell.angle_alpha   90.00
_cell.angle_beta   90.00
_cell.angle_gamma   90.00
#
_symmetry.space_group_name_H-M   'P 1'
#
loop_
_entity.id
_entity.type
_entity.pdbx_description
1 polymer ?
#
loop_
_entity_poly.entity_id
_entity_poly.type
_entity_poly.pdbx_seq_one_letter_code
_entity_poly.pdbx_strand_id
1 'polypeptide(L)'
;MGYGEKSKKEKAADAAALNDAKKKQAEEDASWTETDKGAKKKLDRASAAEDKAAEAERKRQEKKALEEADAAASGAIAEKANAKKNKQAPGKLTQAQIQQNMALMAAATAANAAPKKTKKTATVDAPEILPNTNRENDISASSVEDALKQLSLEPGKKMTFKQFEAEMADKVRAENPGLKRNQVTDKVWKLWERCIEGRDVCAAEVNLNLSCSLFSKTKRKSEYVVTEC
;
A
#
# COMPACT_ATOMS: atom_id res chain seq x y z
N MET A 1 -25.81 -42.21 33.04
CA MET A 1 -24.96 -41.27 32.27
C MET A 1 -25.55 -41.10 30.88
N GLY A 2 -25.63 -39.88 30.34
CA GLY A 2 -25.94 -39.66 28.92
C GLY A 2 -26.75 -38.42 28.52
N TYR A 3 -26.92 -37.40 29.38
CA TYR A 3 -27.43 -36.09 28.95
C TYR A 3 -26.27 -35.27 28.38
N GLY A 4 -26.12 -35.19 27.05
CA GLY A 4 -25.04 -34.36 26.49
C GLY A 4 -24.85 -34.35 24.98
N GLU A 5 -25.47 -35.26 24.22
CA GLU A 5 -25.29 -35.27 22.76
C GLU A 5 -26.37 -34.43 22.06
N LYS A 6 -25.98 -33.23 21.60
CA LYS A 6 -26.80 -32.40 20.69
C LYS A 6 -27.27 -33.25 19.50
N SER A 7 -28.54 -33.12 19.13
CA SER A 7 -29.11 -33.89 18.03
C SER A 7 -28.41 -33.55 16.70
N LYS A 8 -28.46 -34.45 15.70
CA LYS A 8 -27.87 -34.18 14.37
C LYS A 8 -28.40 -32.88 13.74
N LYS A 9 -29.67 -32.54 14.04
CA LYS A 9 -30.32 -31.32 13.56
C LYS A 9 -29.78 -30.07 14.27
N GLU A 10 -29.51 -30.14 15.57
CA GLU A 10 -28.86 -29.05 16.34
C GLU A 10 -27.40 -28.87 15.93
N LYS A 11 -26.65 -29.96 15.73
CA LYS A 11 -25.27 -29.91 15.21
C LYS A 11 -25.21 -29.28 13.81
N ALA A 12 -26.19 -29.56 12.95
CA ALA A 12 -26.30 -28.94 11.62
C ALA A 12 -26.70 -27.46 11.69
N ALA A 13 -27.61 -27.09 12.59
CA ALA A 13 -28.00 -25.70 12.82
C ALA A 13 -26.83 -24.86 13.39
N ASP A 14 -26.09 -25.41 14.36
CA ASP A 14 -24.88 -24.78 14.91
C ASP A 14 -23.80 -24.62 13.83
N ALA A 15 -23.58 -25.63 12.99
CA ALA A 15 -22.63 -25.54 11.89
C ALA A 15 -23.03 -24.49 10.84
N ALA A 16 -24.33 -24.37 10.54
CA ALA A 16 -24.86 -23.34 9.64
C ALA A 16 -24.70 -21.93 10.24
N ALA A 17 -25.05 -21.75 11.52
CA ALA A 17 -24.88 -20.49 12.22
C ALA A 17 -23.40 -20.06 12.32
N LEU A 18 -22.48 -21.00 12.54
CA LEU A 18 -21.04 -20.74 12.51
C LEU A 18 -20.56 -20.38 11.10
N ASN A 19 -21.12 -20.98 10.05
CA ASN A 19 -20.78 -20.63 8.68
C ASN A 19 -21.25 -19.22 8.34
N ASP A 20 -22.47 -18.86 8.72
CA ASP A 20 -23.02 -17.53 8.49
C ASP A 20 -22.31 -16.46 9.33
N ALA A 21 -21.92 -16.78 10.57
CA ALA A 21 -21.09 -15.90 11.39
C ALA A 21 -19.71 -15.67 10.75
N LYS A 22 -19.07 -16.72 10.23
CA LYS A 22 -17.78 -16.62 9.52
C LYS A 22 -17.90 -15.82 8.22
N LYS A 23 -18.99 -15.97 7.48
CA LYS A 23 -19.24 -15.19 6.26
C LYS A 23 -19.40 -13.71 6.58
N LYS A 24 -20.21 -13.38 7.59
CA LYS A 24 -20.37 -12.00 8.07
C LYS A 24 -19.05 -11.41 8.55
N GLN A 25 -18.27 -12.17 9.31
CA GLN A 25 -16.93 -11.74 9.73
C GLN A 25 -16.01 -11.49 8.54
N ALA A 26 -15.99 -12.37 7.54
CA ALA A 26 -15.18 -12.18 6.34
C ALA A 26 -15.62 -10.97 5.50
N GLU A 27 -16.92 -10.67 5.43
CA GLU A 27 -17.47 -9.48 4.76
C GLU A 27 -17.08 -8.20 5.48
N GLU A 28 -17.19 -8.19 6.81
CA GLU A 28 -16.71 -7.08 7.66
C GLU A 28 -15.20 -6.92 7.49
N ASP A 29 -14.40 -7.98 7.70
CA ASP A 29 -12.95 -7.95 7.55
C ASP A 29 -12.53 -7.45 6.16
N ALA A 30 -13.22 -7.86 5.09
CA ALA A 30 -12.99 -7.37 3.74
C ALA A 30 -13.24 -5.86 3.63
N SER A 31 -14.30 -5.35 4.26
CA SER A 31 -14.60 -3.91 4.31
C SER A 31 -13.57 -3.11 5.11
N TRP A 32 -12.94 -3.74 6.10
CA TRP A 32 -11.86 -3.18 6.92
C TRP A 32 -10.46 -3.37 6.34
N THR A 33 -10.32 -4.10 5.22
CA THR A 33 -9.00 -4.23 4.58
C THR A 33 -8.57 -2.92 3.94
N GLU A 34 -7.32 -2.55 4.21
CA GLU A 34 -6.76 -1.31 3.70
C GLU A 34 -6.62 -1.37 2.17
N THR A 35 -7.41 -0.56 1.46
CA THR A 35 -7.44 -0.54 -0.01
C THR A 35 -6.47 0.47 -0.63
N ASP A 36 -5.89 1.38 0.17
CA ASP A 36 -4.94 2.35 -0.34
C ASP A 36 -3.68 1.67 -0.90
N LYS A 37 -3.35 2.05 -2.14
CA LYS A 37 -2.19 1.53 -2.88
C LYS A 37 -0.87 1.92 -2.18
N GLY A 38 -0.83 3.07 -1.52
CA GLY A 38 0.33 3.52 -0.75
C GLY A 38 0.57 2.65 0.48
N ALA A 39 -0.47 2.39 1.26
CA ALA A 39 -0.43 1.51 2.43
C ALA A 39 -0.07 0.05 2.07
N LYS A 40 -0.67 -0.53 1.01
CA LYS A 40 -0.32 -1.89 0.55
C LYS A 40 1.15 -2.03 0.18
N LYS A 41 1.70 -1.08 -0.59
CA LYS A 41 3.13 -1.10 -0.96
C LYS A 41 4.07 -0.98 0.25
N LYS A 42 3.66 -0.27 1.30
CA LYS A 42 4.43 -0.18 2.54
C LYS A 42 4.39 -1.51 3.30
N LEU A 43 3.22 -2.12 3.41
CA LEU A 43 3.04 -3.43 4.05
C LEU A 43 3.82 -4.52 3.29
N ASP A 44 3.74 -4.56 1.97
CA ASP A 44 4.50 -5.50 1.12
C ASP A 44 6.01 -5.31 1.27
N ARG A 45 6.47 -4.06 1.45
CA ARG A 45 7.89 -3.78 1.66
C ARG A 45 8.34 -4.23 3.06
N ALA A 46 7.48 -4.06 4.07
CA ALA A 46 7.75 -4.49 5.44
C ALA A 46 7.78 -6.02 5.51
N SER A 47 6.77 -6.72 4.98
CA SER A 47 6.73 -8.19 4.94
C SER A 47 7.90 -8.76 4.15
N ALA A 48 8.24 -8.20 2.99
CA ALA A 48 9.40 -8.65 2.22
C ALA A 48 10.75 -8.39 2.93
N ALA A 49 10.81 -7.43 3.87
CA ALA A 49 12.00 -7.21 4.68
C ALA A 49 12.08 -8.21 5.84
N GLU A 50 10.95 -8.50 6.48
CA GLU A 50 10.82 -9.51 7.54
C GLU A 50 11.12 -10.92 7.01
N ASP A 51 10.57 -11.28 5.84
CA ASP A 51 10.84 -12.58 5.19
C ASP A 51 12.32 -12.76 4.87
N LYS A 52 12.99 -11.70 4.38
CA LYS A 52 14.44 -11.73 4.12
C LYS A 52 15.25 -11.84 5.39
N ALA A 53 14.83 -11.18 6.47
CA ALA A 53 15.50 -11.30 7.77
C ALA A 53 15.35 -12.73 8.33
N ALA A 54 14.13 -13.28 8.30
CA ALA A 54 13.87 -14.64 8.74
C ALA A 54 14.62 -15.69 7.89
N GLU A 55 14.66 -15.53 6.56
CA GLU A 55 15.44 -16.41 5.69
C GLU A 55 16.95 -16.31 5.97
N ALA A 56 17.47 -15.11 6.22
CA ALA A 56 18.87 -14.91 6.58
C ALA A 56 19.22 -15.56 7.93
N GLU A 57 18.32 -15.48 8.91
CA GLU A 57 18.49 -16.14 10.20
C GLU A 57 18.45 -17.67 10.06
N ARG A 58 17.52 -18.21 9.28
CA ARG A 58 17.47 -19.65 8.97
C ARG A 58 18.76 -20.12 8.29
N LYS A 59 19.23 -19.39 7.26
CA LYS A 59 20.51 -19.69 6.59
C LYS A 59 21.70 -19.61 7.54
N ARG A 60 21.70 -18.65 8.48
CA ARG A 60 22.75 -18.52 9.50
C ARG A 60 22.74 -19.70 10.48
N GLN A 61 21.56 -20.15 10.90
CA GLN A 61 21.41 -21.31 11.78
C GLN A 61 21.83 -22.59 11.07
N GLU A 62 21.39 -22.80 9.83
CA GLU A 62 21.78 -23.95 9.01
C GLU A 62 23.31 -23.98 8.77
N LYS A 63 23.91 -22.84 8.45
CA LYS A 63 25.38 -22.72 8.31
C LYS A 63 26.10 -23.04 9.62
N LYS A 64 25.61 -22.53 10.75
CA LYS A 64 26.21 -22.80 12.07
C LYS A 64 26.13 -24.29 12.41
N ALA A 65 25.02 -24.95 12.13
CA ALA A 65 24.87 -26.39 12.34
C ALA A 65 25.81 -27.21 11.45
N LEU A 66 26.03 -26.78 10.20
CA LEU A 66 26.97 -27.43 9.29
C LEU A 66 28.42 -27.25 9.74
N GLU A 67 28.80 -26.06 10.20
CA GLU A 67 30.12 -25.79 10.78
C GLU A 67 30.37 -26.61 12.06
N GLU A 68 29.36 -26.78 12.91
CA GLU A 68 29.46 -27.62 14.11
C GLU A 68 29.59 -29.11 13.76
N ALA A 69 28.88 -29.59 12.75
CA ALA A 69 29.02 -30.95 12.23
C ALA A 69 30.41 -31.17 11.62
N ASP A 70 30.93 -30.21 10.84
CA ASP A 70 32.28 -30.26 10.27
C ASP A 70 33.35 -30.19 11.36
N ALA A 71 33.16 -29.38 12.41
CA ALA A 71 34.07 -29.31 13.55
C ALA A 71 34.07 -30.61 14.36
N ALA A 72 32.91 -31.24 14.56
CA ALA A 72 32.81 -32.55 15.22
C ALA A 72 33.45 -33.67 14.38
N ALA A 73 33.21 -33.68 13.06
CA ALA A 73 33.84 -34.63 12.15
C ALA A 73 35.36 -34.43 12.08
N SER A 74 35.82 -33.18 12.01
CA SER A 74 37.24 -32.82 12.00
C SER A 74 37.90 -33.12 13.34
N GLY A 75 37.20 -32.91 14.46
CA GLY A 75 37.63 -33.27 15.80
C GLY A 75 37.78 -34.79 15.96
N ALA A 76 36.81 -35.57 15.48
CA ALA A 76 36.90 -37.03 15.47
C ALA A 76 38.00 -37.55 14.54
N ILE A 77 38.23 -36.90 13.40
CA ILE A 77 39.36 -37.22 12.51
C ILE A 77 40.67 -36.83 13.17
N ALA A 78 40.76 -35.69 13.85
CA ALA A 78 41.95 -35.25 14.57
C ALA A 78 42.26 -36.12 15.79
N GLU A 79 41.25 -36.61 16.50
CA GLU A 79 41.41 -37.57 17.60
C GLU A 79 41.89 -38.93 17.09
N LYS A 80 41.28 -39.45 16.01
CA LYS A 80 41.74 -40.66 15.32
C LYS A 80 43.12 -40.49 14.69
N ALA A 81 43.43 -39.29 14.19
CA ALA A 81 44.73 -38.94 13.64
C ALA A 81 45.77 -38.79 14.74
N ASN A 82 45.46 -38.22 15.91
CA ASN A 82 46.36 -38.14 17.08
C ASN A 82 46.61 -39.53 17.68
N ALA A 83 45.61 -40.41 17.71
CA ALA A 83 45.79 -41.83 18.03
C ALA A 83 46.71 -42.56 17.03
N LYS A 84 46.74 -42.14 15.76
CA LYS A 84 47.70 -42.62 14.74
C LYS A 84 49.03 -41.84 14.70
N LYS A 85 49.07 -40.59 15.16
CA LYS A 85 50.25 -39.70 15.10
C LYS A 85 51.31 -40.08 16.11
N ASN A 86 50.94 -40.78 17.18
CA ASN A 86 51.91 -41.45 18.05
C ASN A 86 52.62 -42.64 17.34
N LYS A 87 52.30 -42.93 16.07
CA LYS A 87 52.99 -43.92 15.22
C LYS A 87 53.49 -43.39 13.86
N GLN A 88 53.25 -42.14 13.49
CA GLN A 88 53.71 -41.60 12.19
C GLN A 88 54.29 -40.19 12.33
N ALA A 89 55.62 -40.11 12.25
CA ALA A 89 56.39 -38.90 12.09
C ALA A 89 55.93 -38.08 10.87
N PRO A 90 56.08 -36.74 10.87
CA PRO A 90 55.70 -35.90 9.75
C PRO A 90 56.45 -36.31 8.49
N GLY A 91 55.73 -36.90 7.54
CA GLY A 91 56.26 -37.28 6.23
C GLY A 91 56.78 -36.05 5.51
N LYS A 92 58.01 -36.11 5.03
CA LYS A 92 58.69 -35.07 4.25
C LYS A 92 57.79 -34.67 3.08
N LEU A 93 57.24 -33.46 3.10
CA LEU A 93 56.48 -32.91 1.97
C LEU A 93 57.43 -32.75 0.78
N THR A 94 57.02 -33.26 -0.37
CA THR A 94 57.80 -33.16 -1.60
C THR A 94 57.72 -31.74 -2.16
N GLN A 95 58.78 -31.26 -2.81
CA GLN A 95 58.88 -29.88 -3.32
C GLN A 95 57.72 -29.50 -4.26
N ALA A 96 57.23 -30.45 -5.05
CA ALA A 96 56.07 -30.28 -5.94
C ALA A 96 54.79 -29.95 -5.15
N GLN A 97 54.60 -30.57 -3.99
CA GLN A 97 53.41 -30.38 -3.17
C GLN A 97 53.44 -29.03 -2.42
N ILE A 98 54.64 -28.54 -2.09
CA ILE A 98 54.83 -27.18 -1.55
C ILE A 98 54.44 -26.13 -2.59
N GLN A 99 54.85 -26.32 -3.85
CA GLN A 99 54.50 -25.42 -4.95
C GLN A 99 52.99 -25.40 -5.23
N GLN A 100 52.33 -26.57 -5.19
CA GLN A 100 50.86 -26.65 -5.35
C GLN A 100 50.12 -25.93 -4.22
N ASN A 101 50.55 -26.10 -2.96
CA ASN A 101 49.92 -25.41 -1.83
C ASN A 101 50.12 -23.89 -1.90
N MET A 102 51.30 -23.42 -2.35
CA MET A 102 51.53 -21.99 -2.56
C MET A 102 50.65 -21.41 -3.67
N ALA A 103 50.47 -22.13 -4.78
CA ALA A 103 49.60 -21.70 -5.88
C ALA A 103 48.13 -21.60 -5.45
N LEU A 104 47.64 -22.56 -4.66
CA LEU A 104 46.28 -22.54 -4.11
C LEU A 104 46.04 -21.35 -3.17
N MET A 105 47.00 -21.03 -2.29
CA MET A 105 46.91 -19.86 -1.42
C MET A 105 46.96 -18.53 -2.18
N ALA A 106 47.76 -18.44 -3.25
CA ALA A 106 47.81 -17.27 -4.09
C ALA A 106 46.49 -17.05 -4.86
N ALA A 107 45.87 -18.14 -5.35
CA ALA A 107 44.56 -18.06 -6.02
C ALA A 107 43.43 -17.65 -5.06
N ALA A 108 43.44 -18.14 -3.82
CA ALA A 108 42.44 -17.79 -2.81
C ALA A 108 42.52 -16.33 -2.34
N THR A 109 43.72 -15.75 -2.31
CA THR A 109 43.93 -14.33 -1.96
C THR A 109 43.58 -13.40 -3.12
N ALA A 110 43.86 -13.80 -4.36
CA ALA A 110 43.46 -13.05 -5.56
C ALA A 110 41.92 -13.02 -5.77
N ALA A 111 41.21 -14.10 -5.47
CA ALA A 111 39.75 -14.16 -5.59
C ALA A 111 38.99 -13.27 -4.57
N ASN A 112 39.61 -12.98 -3.42
CA ASN A 112 39.03 -12.14 -2.37
C ASN A 112 39.46 -10.66 -2.46
N ALA A 113 40.38 -10.31 -3.36
CA ALA A 113 40.78 -8.94 -3.63
C ALA A 113 39.79 -8.24 -4.58
N ALA A 114 38.52 -8.13 -4.16
CA ALA A 114 37.56 -7.31 -4.87
C ALA A 114 38.01 -5.83 -4.86
N PRO A 115 37.92 -5.11 -5.99
CA PRO A 115 38.35 -3.72 -6.05
C PRO A 115 37.47 -2.87 -5.15
N LYS A 116 38.09 -2.23 -4.14
CA LYS A 116 37.46 -1.23 -3.28
C LYS A 116 36.93 -0.10 -4.17
N LYS A 117 35.62 -0.10 -4.46
CA LYS A 117 34.94 0.98 -5.18
C LYS A 117 34.88 2.22 -4.30
N THR A 118 35.91 3.03 -4.31
CA THR A 118 35.91 4.39 -3.75
C THR A 118 35.26 5.35 -4.74
N LYS A 119 33.95 5.21 -4.95
CA LYS A 119 33.16 6.26 -5.62
C LYS A 119 32.93 7.37 -4.59
N LYS A 120 33.77 8.41 -4.62
CA LYS A 120 33.49 9.68 -3.97
C LYS A 120 32.24 10.26 -4.62
N THR A 121 31.15 10.31 -3.87
CA THR A 121 29.90 10.97 -4.29
C THR A 121 30.15 12.46 -4.40
N ALA A 122 29.87 13.03 -5.57
CA ALA A 122 29.88 14.48 -5.78
C ALA A 122 28.81 15.11 -4.88
N THR A 123 29.21 16.08 -4.06
CA THR A 123 28.32 16.86 -3.21
C THR A 123 27.45 17.73 -4.13
N VAL A 124 26.18 17.38 -4.24
CA VAL A 124 25.16 18.21 -4.92
C VAL A 124 24.71 19.26 -3.91
N ASP A 125 24.66 20.52 -4.35
CA ASP A 125 24.17 21.65 -3.55
C ASP A 125 22.73 21.39 -3.10
N ALA A 126 22.47 21.60 -1.81
CA ALA A 126 21.17 21.32 -1.22
C ALA A 126 20.13 22.32 -1.74
N PRO A 127 18.98 21.87 -2.28
CA PRO A 127 17.93 22.78 -2.71
C PRO A 127 17.35 23.53 -1.50
N GLU A 128 17.02 24.82 -1.70
CA GLU A 128 16.37 25.66 -0.69
C GLU A 128 15.08 24.99 -0.20
N ILE A 129 15.07 24.64 1.09
CA ILE A 129 13.91 24.02 1.74
C ILE A 129 12.88 25.12 1.97
N LEU A 130 11.81 25.13 1.18
CA LEU A 130 10.66 25.98 1.44
C LEU A 130 10.06 25.64 2.82
N PRO A 131 9.66 26.63 3.62
CA PRO A 131 9.04 26.38 4.91
C PRO A 131 7.75 25.57 4.72
N ASN A 132 7.55 24.58 5.59
CA ASN A 132 6.37 23.73 5.56
C ASN A 132 5.13 24.53 5.98
N THR A 133 4.35 24.97 4.98
CA THR A 133 3.09 25.71 5.16
C THR A 133 2.03 24.94 5.95
N ASN A 134 2.18 23.63 6.15
CA ASN A 134 1.27 22.85 6.99
C ASN A 134 1.48 23.08 8.49
N ARG A 135 2.56 23.75 8.91
CA ARG A 135 2.85 24.04 10.33
C ARG A 135 2.14 25.30 10.85
N GLU A 136 1.71 26.19 9.96
CA GLU A 136 0.99 27.41 10.38
C GLU A 136 -0.48 27.16 10.75
N ASN A 137 -0.99 25.96 10.48
CA ASN A 137 -2.31 25.49 10.91
C ASN A 137 -2.22 24.58 12.15
N ASP A 138 -1.26 24.83 13.06
CA ASP A 138 -1.21 24.15 14.35
C ASP A 138 -2.40 24.61 15.21
N ILE A 139 -3.51 23.87 15.14
CA ILE A 139 -4.71 24.07 15.94
C ILE A 139 -4.40 23.56 17.36
N SER A 140 -3.94 24.45 18.24
CA SER A 140 -3.68 24.15 19.64
C SER A 140 -4.98 24.20 20.44
N ALA A 141 -5.69 23.08 20.48
CA ALA A 141 -6.81 22.87 21.37
C ALA A 141 -6.36 22.14 22.64
N SER A 142 -6.55 22.77 23.80
CA SER A 142 -6.20 22.16 25.10
C SER A 142 -7.31 21.27 25.68
N SER A 143 -8.50 21.27 25.06
CA SER A 143 -9.63 20.41 25.45
C SER A 143 -10.38 19.87 24.22
N VAL A 144 -11.13 18.77 24.41
CA VAL A 144 -11.87 18.11 23.33
C VAL A 144 -12.97 19.02 22.77
N GLU A 145 -13.62 19.80 23.62
CA GLU A 145 -14.66 20.75 23.21
C GLU A 145 -14.09 21.92 22.39
N ASP A 146 -12.86 22.35 22.70
CA ASP A 146 -12.17 23.41 21.98
C ASP A 146 -11.68 22.91 20.62
N ALA A 147 -11.17 21.68 20.57
CA ALA A 147 -10.82 20.99 19.33
C ALA A 147 -12.04 20.84 18.43
N LEU A 148 -13.18 20.44 18.98
CA LEU A 148 -14.43 20.31 18.23
C LEU A 148 -14.93 21.65 17.71
N LYS A 149 -14.76 22.77 18.42
CA LYS A 149 -15.17 24.09 17.91
C LYS A 149 -14.26 24.60 16.80
N GLN A 150 -12.96 24.33 16.90
CA GLN A 150 -11.97 24.74 15.90
C GLN A 150 -12.00 23.84 14.64
N LEU A 151 -12.31 22.55 14.81
CA LEU A 151 -12.46 21.56 13.72
C LEU A 151 -13.87 21.47 13.15
N SER A 152 -14.89 21.87 13.90
CA SER A 152 -16.25 21.98 13.39
C SER A 152 -16.26 23.13 12.41
N LEU A 153 -16.01 22.78 11.14
CA LEU A 153 -16.54 23.48 10.00
C LEU A 153 -18.01 23.74 10.33
N GLU A 154 -18.34 24.99 10.67
CA GLU A 154 -19.70 25.43 10.89
C GLU A 154 -20.56 24.77 9.80
N PRO A 155 -21.69 24.10 10.15
CA PRO A 155 -22.59 23.60 9.12
C PRO A 155 -22.89 24.81 8.25
N GLY A 156 -22.38 24.80 7.02
CA GLY A 156 -22.26 26.00 6.19
C GLY A 156 -23.56 26.77 6.28
N LYS A 157 -23.51 28.05 6.66
CA LYS A 157 -24.69 28.92 6.82
C LYS A 157 -25.69 28.51 5.77
N LYS A 158 -26.81 27.90 6.18
CA LYS A 158 -27.83 27.40 5.25
C LYS A 158 -28.19 28.59 4.38
N MET A 159 -27.66 28.61 3.16
CA MET A 159 -28.02 29.64 2.19
C MET A 159 -29.55 29.57 2.13
N THR A 160 -30.21 30.71 2.23
CA THR A 160 -31.66 30.68 2.02
C THR A 160 -31.89 30.50 0.53
N PHE A 161 -32.95 29.78 0.14
CA PHE A 161 -33.27 29.58 -1.29
C PHE A 161 -33.32 30.91 -2.07
N LYS A 162 -33.73 32.00 -1.41
CA LYS A 162 -33.78 33.35 -2.00
C LYS A 162 -32.38 33.90 -2.38
N GLN A 163 -31.36 33.63 -1.58
CA GLN A 163 -29.98 34.03 -1.87
C GLN A 163 -29.43 33.22 -3.04
N PHE A 164 -29.69 31.91 -3.04
CA PHE A 164 -29.30 31.03 -4.14
C PHE A 164 -30.04 31.35 -5.44
N GLU A 165 -31.32 31.72 -5.37
CA GLU A 165 -32.09 32.12 -6.55
C GLU A 165 -31.50 33.38 -7.20
N ALA A 166 -31.11 34.38 -6.42
CA ALA A 166 -30.50 35.60 -6.96
C ALA A 166 -29.18 35.31 -7.71
N GLU A 167 -28.31 34.46 -7.15
CA GLU A 167 -27.01 34.16 -7.76
C GLU A 167 -27.09 33.20 -8.95
N MET A 168 -28.00 32.23 -8.91
CA MET A 168 -28.09 31.20 -9.94
C MET A 168 -29.08 31.53 -11.05
N ALA A 169 -30.12 32.33 -10.80
CA ALA A 169 -31.07 32.70 -11.85
C ALA A 169 -30.42 33.49 -12.98
N ASP A 170 -29.43 34.35 -12.67
CA ASP A 170 -28.71 35.12 -13.68
C ASP A 170 -27.80 34.23 -14.53
N LYS A 171 -27.12 33.25 -13.92
CA LYS A 171 -26.31 32.26 -14.63
C LYS A 171 -27.16 31.38 -15.55
N VAL A 172 -28.28 30.86 -15.03
CA VAL A 172 -29.20 30.02 -15.83
C VAL A 172 -29.82 30.82 -16.99
N ARG A 173 -30.07 32.11 -16.81
CA ARG A 173 -30.57 33.00 -17.87
C ARG A 173 -29.50 33.31 -18.92
N ALA A 174 -28.25 33.51 -18.52
CA ALA A 174 -27.12 33.72 -19.42
C ALA A 174 -26.82 32.47 -20.27
N GLU A 175 -26.92 31.28 -19.69
CA GLU A 175 -26.69 30.01 -20.40
C GLU A 175 -27.85 29.61 -21.32
N ASN A 176 -29.07 30.06 -21.01
CA ASN A 176 -30.28 29.72 -21.77
C ASN A 176 -31.11 30.98 -22.10
N PRO A 177 -30.61 31.85 -23.00
CA PRO A 177 -31.35 33.02 -23.44
C PRO A 177 -32.57 32.57 -24.25
N GLY A 178 -33.77 32.66 -23.66
CA GLY A 178 -35.03 32.24 -24.28
C GLY A 178 -35.96 31.46 -23.36
N LEU A 179 -35.52 31.08 -22.16
CA LEU A 179 -36.38 30.45 -21.15
C LEU A 179 -37.30 31.48 -20.47
N LYS A 180 -38.56 31.10 -20.22
CA LYS A 180 -39.50 31.91 -19.42
C LYS A 180 -39.06 31.93 -17.95
N ARG A 181 -39.36 33.02 -17.22
CA ARG A 181 -38.98 33.19 -15.80
C ARG A 181 -39.32 31.99 -14.92
N ASN A 182 -40.52 31.42 -15.08
CA ASN A 182 -40.95 30.24 -14.31
C ASN A 182 -40.06 29.01 -14.57
N GLN A 183 -39.64 28.79 -15.81
CA GLN A 183 -38.74 27.68 -16.18
C GLN A 183 -37.32 27.87 -15.62
N VAL A 184 -36.88 29.12 -15.48
CA VAL A 184 -35.61 29.46 -14.82
C VAL A 184 -35.72 29.14 -13.32
N THR A 185 -36.82 29.53 -12.67
CA THR A 185 -37.06 29.22 -11.25
C THR A 185 -37.11 27.71 -11.01
N ASP A 186 -37.78 26.93 -11.86
CA ASP A 186 -37.86 25.46 -11.73
C ASP A 186 -36.50 24.78 -11.89
N LYS A 187 -35.65 25.29 -12.80
CA LYS A 187 -34.27 24.79 -12.97
C LYS A 187 -33.40 25.11 -11.75
N VAL A 188 -33.52 26.33 -11.22
CA VAL A 188 -32.82 26.76 -10.02
C VAL A 188 -33.27 25.94 -8.80
N TRP A 189 -34.56 25.66 -8.68
CA TRP A 189 -35.10 24.79 -7.63
C TRP A 189 -34.52 23.37 -7.69
N LYS A 190 -34.42 22.76 -8.88
CA LYS A 190 -33.80 21.44 -9.03
C LYS A 190 -32.29 21.43 -8.72
N LEU A 191 -31.59 22.53 -9.02
CA LEU A 191 -30.19 22.71 -8.62
C LEU A 191 -30.07 22.85 -7.10
N TRP A 192 -31.03 23.53 -6.47
CA TRP A 192 -31.12 23.71 -5.04
C TRP A 192 -31.36 22.40 -4.30
N GLU A 193 -32.32 21.59 -4.74
CA GLU A 193 -32.59 20.25 -4.17
C GLU A 193 -31.35 19.36 -4.23
N ARG A 194 -30.65 19.34 -5.38
CA ARG A 194 -29.40 18.59 -5.52
C ARG A 194 -28.30 19.08 -4.58
N CYS A 195 -28.21 20.38 -4.34
CA CYS A 195 -27.20 20.95 -3.45
C CYS A 195 -27.51 20.71 -1.97
N ILE A 196 -28.79 20.62 -1.59
CA ILE A 196 -29.18 20.24 -0.23
C ILE A 196 -28.97 18.75 0.02
N GLU A 197 -29.30 17.90 -0.95
CA GLU A 197 -29.15 16.44 -0.83
C GLU A 197 -27.70 15.98 -0.96
N GLY A 198 -26.89 16.68 -1.76
CA GLY A 198 -25.45 16.47 -1.91
C GLY A 198 -24.65 17.53 -1.17
N ARG A 199 -24.32 17.26 0.10
CA ARG A 199 -23.37 17.99 0.98
C ARG A 199 -22.49 19.02 0.23
N ASP A 200 -22.83 20.30 0.37
CA ASP A 200 -22.00 21.50 0.16
C ASP A 200 -21.37 21.77 -1.22
N VAL A 201 -21.65 20.97 -2.28
CA VAL A 201 -21.00 21.17 -3.60
C VAL A 201 -21.82 22.06 -4.55
N CYS A 202 -22.37 23.16 -4.06
CA CYS A 202 -23.15 24.11 -4.89
C CYS A 202 -22.32 24.82 -5.99
N ALA A 203 -20.97 24.87 -5.87
CA ALA A 203 -20.14 25.72 -6.71
C ALA A 203 -19.42 25.00 -7.88
N ALA A 204 -19.24 23.67 -7.83
CA ALA A 204 -18.36 22.97 -8.78
C ALA A 204 -19.08 22.18 -9.89
N GLU A 205 -20.34 21.81 -9.71
CA GLU A 205 -20.98 20.80 -10.56
C GLU A 205 -21.74 21.33 -11.78
N VAL A 206 -22.02 22.64 -11.85
CA VAL A 206 -22.71 23.25 -13.00
C VAL A 206 -21.87 23.11 -14.29
N ASN A 207 -20.54 23.03 -14.16
CA ASN A 207 -19.62 22.92 -15.30
C ASN A 207 -19.47 21.49 -15.86
N LEU A 208 -19.83 20.46 -15.08
CA LEU A 208 -19.65 19.05 -15.48
C LEU A 208 -20.86 18.47 -16.22
N ASN A 209 -22.06 18.93 -15.94
CA ASN A 209 -23.28 18.40 -16.58
C ASN A 209 -23.49 18.85 -18.04
N LEU A 210 -22.82 19.93 -18.50
CA LEU A 210 -22.87 20.32 -19.91
C LEU A 210 -21.95 19.47 -20.80
N SER A 211 -20.81 19.02 -20.28
CA SER A 211 -19.85 18.20 -21.04
C SER A 211 -20.42 16.83 -21.42
N CYS A 212 -21.27 16.24 -20.57
CA CYS A 212 -21.96 14.99 -20.87
C CYS A 212 -23.15 15.15 -21.84
N SER A 213 -23.85 16.28 -21.79
CA SER A 213 -25.02 16.57 -22.64
C SER A 213 -24.63 16.94 -24.09
N LEU A 214 -23.52 17.66 -24.28
CA LEU A 214 -23.02 17.98 -25.62
C LEU A 214 -22.35 16.79 -26.32
N PHE A 215 -21.68 15.89 -25.57
CA PHE A 215 -21.01 14.72 -26.16
C PHE A 215 -21.99 13.66 -26.69
N SER A 216 -23.22 13.60 -26.15
CA SER A 216 -24.23 12.62 -26.54
C SER A 216 -25.13 13.08 -27.71
N LYS A 217 -25.09 14.38 -28.09
CA LYS A 217 -25.84 14.91 -29.25
C LYS A 217 -25.07 14.90 -30.57
N THR A 218 -23.73 14.85 -30.55
CA THR A 218 -22.90 14.85 -31.77
C THR A 218 -22.65 13.45 -32.35
N LYS A 219 -22.97 12.37 -31.64
CA LYS A 219 -22.71 10.98 -32.10
C LYS A 219 -23.84 10.31 -32.89
N ARG A 220 -24.91 11.04 -33.26
CA ARG A 220 -26.11 10.48 -33.92
C ARG A 220 -26.41 11.04 -35.33
N LYS A 221 -25.42 11.63 -36.00
CA LYS A 221 -25.64 12.27 -37.31
C LYS A 221 -24.46 12.13 -38.30
N SER A 222 -23.93 10.92 -38.48
CA SER A 222 -23.10 10.61 -39.66
C SER A 222 -22.96 9.10 -39.87
N GLU A 223 -24.03 8.43 -40.31
CA GLU A 223 -23.93 7.10 -40.94
C GLU A 223 -25.29 6.77 -41.57
N TYR A 224 -25.51 7.30 -42.77
CA TYR A 224 -26.42 6.73 -43.77
C TYR A 224 -25.82 7.04 -45.14
N VAL A 225 -24.81 6.26 -45.50
CA VAL A 225 -24.47 6.00 -46.90
C VAL A 225 -24.43 4.47 -46.98
N VAL A 226 -25.57 3.88 -47.33
CA VAL A 226 -25.62 2.50 -47.82
C VAL A 226 -26.02 2.60 -49.28
N THR A 227 -25.02 2.45 -50.12
CA THR A 227 -25.11 2.01 -51.52
C THR A 227 -25.70 0.61 -51.56
N GLU A 228 -26.69 0.36 -52.42
CA GLU A 228 -26.81 -0.89 -53.19
C GLU A 228 -27.89 -0.77 -54.29
N CYS A 229 -27.44 -1.08 -55.51
CA CYS A 229 -28.13 -1.53 -56.74
C CYS A 229 -29.34 -0.78 -57.30
#